data_AF-A0AAP2DY50-F1
#
_entry.id   AF-A0AAP2DY50-F1
#
_cell.length_a   1.000
_cell.length_b   1.000
_cell.length_c   1.000
_cell.angle_alpha   90.00
_cell.angle_beta   90.00
_cell.angle_gamma   90.00
#
_symmetry.space_group_name_H-M   'P 1'
#
loop_
_entity.id
_entity.type
_entity.pdbx_description
1 polymer ?
#
loop_
_entity_poly.entity_id
_entity_poly.type
_entity_poly.pdbx_seq_one_letter_code
_entity_poly.pdbx_strand_id
1 'polypeptide(L)'
;MAKETAKPVKKTATKRATPAAKVSVSASDKIEKACVESLKKLQELGIEQQLQSEIEWCLGSYRNDLNPSGLYEVAARTLTIFQAEKSKKTKGVTAKMITDLEGALNTSA
;
A
#
# COMPACT_ATOMS: atom_id res chain seq x y z
N MET A 1 40.66 -9.52 43.75
CA MET A 1 40.72 -8.67 42.54
C MET A 1 40.95 -9.58 41.35
N ALA A 2 39.97 -9.76 40.46
CA ALA A 2 40.04 -10.69 39.34
C ALA A 2 39.87 -9.94 38.01
N LYS A 3 40.79 -10.18 37.09
CA LYS A 3 40.71 -9.81 35.66
C LYS A 3 39.88 -10.88 34.93
N GLU A 4 38.93 -10.46 34.10
CA GLU A 4 38.83 -10.85 32.67
C GLU A 4 37.60 -10.22 31.99
N THR A 5 37.91 -9.44 30.95
CA THR A 5 37.22 -9.22 29.66
C THR A 5 35.74 -9.57 29.44
N ALA A 6 34.93 -8.57 29.06
CA ALA A 6 34.42 -8.39 27.68
C ALA A 6 33.20 -7.43 27.57
N LYS A 7 33.42 -6.29 26.93
CA LYS A 7 32.50 -5.54 26.03
C LYS A 7 33.35 -5.20 24.79
N PRO A 8 32.87 -4.99 23.54
CA PRO A 8 31.50 -4.79 23.06
C PRO A 8 31.15 -5.59 21.76
N VAL A 9 29.87 -5.91 21.50
CA VAL A 9 29.47 -6.45 20.18
C VAL A 9 29.22 -5.29 19.20
N LYS A 10 30.14 -5.14 18.25
CA LYS A 10 30.04 -4.26 17.07
C LYS A 10 29.52 -5.09 15.89
N LYS A 11 28.55 -4.51 15.18
CA LYS A 11 28.06 -4.78 13.81
C LYS A 11 28.90 -5.71 12.91
N THR A 12 28.22 -6.63 12.25
CA THR A 12 28.58 -7.24 10.95
C THR A 12 27.25 -7.51 10.22
N ALA A 13 26.75 -6.64 9.34
CA ALA A 13 27.11 -6.46 7.93
C ALA A 13 26.93 -7.74 7.08
N THR A 14 25.77 -7.88 6.45
CA THR A 14 25.66 -8.47 5.10
C THR A 14 25.23 -7.36 4.14
N LYS A 15 26.09 -7.12 3.15
CA LYS A 15 25.88 -6.21 2.03
C LYS A 15 24.95 -6.88 1.02
N ARG A 16 23.92 -6.12 0.62
CA ARG A 16 23.48 -5.85 -0.76
C ARG A 16 23.34 -7.05 -1.71
N ALA A 17 22.10 -7.44 -1.96
CA ALA A 17 21.62 -7.71 -3.32
C ALA A 17 20.12 -7.39 -3.36
N THR A 18 19.74 -6.31 -4.02
CA THR A 18 18.44 -6.23 -4.69
C THR A 18 18.31 -7.47 -5.58
N PRO A 19 17.22 -8.25 -5.50
CA PRO A 19 16.61 -8.70 -6.72
C PRO A 19 15.84 -7.50 -7.28
N ALA A 20 16.32 -6.95 -8.38
CA ALA A 20 15.42 -6.37 -9.35
C ALA A 20 14.47 -7.50 -9.77
N ALA A 21 13.35 -7.65 -9.07
CA ALA A 21 12.24 -8.47 -9.54
C ALA A 21 11.60 -7.69 -10.67
N LYS A 22 12.13 -7.91 -11.87
CA LYS A 22 11.47 -7.53 -13.10
C LYS A 22 10.21 -8.37 -13.19
N VAL A 23 9.10 -7.72 -12.83
CA VAL A 23 7.80 -7.82 -13.50
C VAL A 23 7.13 -9.20 -13.44
N SER A 24 6.21 -9.33 -12.50
CA SER A 24 4.93 -9.98 -12.81
C SER A 24 3.92 -8.87 -13.13
N VAL A 25 3.71 -8.57 -14.41
CA VAL A 25 2.48 -7.89 -14.84
C VAL A 25 1.36 -8.86 -14.51
N SER A 26 0.82 -8.74 -13.32
CA SER A 26 -0.21 -9.60 -12.75
C SER A 26 -1.03 -8.70 -11.85
N ALA A 27 -2.30 -9.03 -11.64
CA ALA A 27 -3.37 -8.22 -11.01
C ALA A 27 -2.92 -7.17 -9.95
N SER A 28 -1.91 -7.49 -9.15
CA SER A 28 -1.17 -6.61 -8.25
C SER A 28 -0.72 -5.25 -8.83
N ASP A 29 -0.27 -5.15 -10.09
CA ASP A 29 0.18 -3.86 -10.66
C ASP A 29 -1.01 -2.91 -10.87
N LYS A 30 -2.18 -3.47 -11.23
CA LYS A 30 -3.42 -2.70 -11.35
C LYS A 30 -3.94 -2.27 -9.98
N ILE A 31 -3.88 -3.14 -8.96
CA ILE A 31 -4.30 -2.78 -7.61
C ILE A 31 -3.37 -1.73 -6.99
N GLU A 32 -2.06 -1.80 -7.29
CA GLU A 32 -1.08 -0.81 -6.88
C GLU A 32 -1.43 0.56 -7.48
N LYS A 33 -1.65 0.61 -8.80
CA LYS A 33 -2.07 1.84 -9.50
C LYS A 33 -3.38 2.39 -8.95
N ALA A 34 -4.39 1.55 -8.76
CA ALA A 34 -5.67 1.95 -8.18
C ALA A 34 -5.52 2.51 -6.75
N CYS A 35 -4.66 1.89 -5.93
CA CYS A 35 -4.33 2.40 -4.59
C CYS A 35 -3.60 3.74 -4.64
N VAL A 36 -2.60 3.90 -5.52
CA VAL A 36 -1.86 5.16 -5.69
C VAL A 36 -2.77 6.29 -6.19
N GLU A 37 -3.64 6.02 -7.16
CA GLU A 37 -4.61 7.00 -7.66
C GLU A 37 -5.62 7.38 -6.58
N SER A 38 -6.09 6.40 -5.80
CA SER A 38 -6.98 6.64 -4.67
C SER A 38 -6.29 7.50 -3.61
N LEU A 39 -5.09 7.13 -3.16
CA LEU A 39 -4.31 7.89 -2.18
C LEU A 39 -4.10 9.33 -2.65
N LYS A 40 -3.71 9.54 -3.92
CA LYS A 40 -3.56 10.87 -4.49
C LYS A 40 -4.87 11.65 -4.40
N LYS A 41 -6.01 11.01 -4.65
CA LYS A 41 -7.32 11.66 -4.57
C LYS A 41 -7.73 12.01 -3.14
N LEU A 42 -7.50 11.11 -2.20
CA LEU A 42 -7.70 11.37 -0.78
C LEU A 42 -6.84 12.57 -0.32
N GLN A 43 -5.58 12.63 -0.75
CA GLN A 43 -4.67 13.73 -0.46
C GLN A 43 -5.14 15.06 -1.07
N GLU A 44 -5.56 15.06 -2.34
CA GLU A 44 -6.13 16.25 -3.00
C GLU A 44 -7.37 16.78 -2.25
N LEU A 45 -8.19 15.87 -1.73
CA LEU A 45 -9.39 16.19 -0.98
C LEU A 45 -9.09 16.56 0.48
N GLY A 46 -7.91 16.21 1.01
CA GLY A 46 -7.55 16.40 2.41
C GLY A 46 -8.41 15.61 3.40
N ILE A 47 -9.04 14.52 2.93
CA ILE A 47 -9.97 13.68 3.70
C ILE A 47 -9.36 12.33 4.03
N GLU A 48 -9.91 11.66 5.04
CA GLU A 48 -9.59 10.25 5.33
C GLU A 48 -8.07 9.99 5.46
N GLN A 49 -7.39 10.80 6.28
CA GLN A 49 -5.94 10.68 6.53
C GLN A 49 -5.54 9.28 7.03
N GLN A 50 -6.42 8.63 7.79
CA GLN A 50 -6.20 7.26 8.24
C GLN A 50 -6.09 6.30 7.05
N LEU A 51 -6.99 6.42 6.08
CA LEU A 51 -6.98 5.61 4.87
C LEU A 51 -5.76 5.92 3.99
N GLN A 52 -5.33 7.19 3.91
CA GLN A 52 -4.08 7.57 3.23
C GLN A 52 -2.87 6.83 3.84
N SER A 53 -2.76 6.84 5.17
CA SER A 53 -1.67 6.15 5.88
C SER A 53 -1.74 4.63 5.71
N GLU A 54 -2.95 4.02 5.74
CA GLU A 54 -3.10 2.59 5.49
C GLU A 54 -2.67 2.20 4.07
N ILE A 55 -3.08 2.98 3.06
CA ILE A 55 -2.68 2.74 1.66
C ILE A 55 -1.17 2.89 1.49
N GLU A 56 -0.57 3.94 2.07
CA GLU A 56 0.88 4.17 1.98
C GLU A 56 1.68 3.06 2.68
N TRP A 57 1.23 2.64 3.86
CA TRP A 57 1.83 1.53 4.59
C TRP A 57 1.75 0.23 3.79
N CYS A 58 0.60 -0.05 3.19
CA CYS A 58 0.38 -1.25 2.42
C CYS A 58 1.20 -1.29 1.12
N LEU A 59 1.31 -0.15 0.43
CA LEU A 59 2.21 0.03 -0.72
C LEU A 59 3.68 -0.19 -0.32
N GLY A 60 4.11 0.38 0.81
CA GLY A 60 5.45 0.17 1.35
C GLY A 60 5.74 -1.30 1.68
N SER A 61 4.77 -1.97 2.32
CA SER A 61 4.86 -3.39 2.66
C SER A 61 4.90 -4.27 1.42
N TYR A 62 4.06 -4.01 0.43
CA TYR A 62 4.05 -4.73 -0.84
C TYR A 62 5.41 -4.63 -1.55
N ARG A 63 6.05 -3.47 -1.55
CA ARG A 63 7.38 -3.30 -2.17
C ARG A 63 8.49 -4.09 -1.45
N ASN A 64 8.30 -4.40 -0.18
CA ASN A 64 9.29 -5.12 0.62
C ASN A 64 9.05 -6.64 0.64
N ASP A 65 7.79 -7.07 0.71
CA ASP A 65 7.38 -8.46 0.90
C ASP A 65 6.82 -9.10 -0.38
N LEU A 66 6.54 -8.28 -1.41
CA LEU A 66 5.93 -8.66 -2.71
C LEU A 66 4.58 -9.37 -2.58
N ASN A 67 3.92 -9.30 -1.42
CA ASN A 67 2.64 -9.92 -1.16
C ASN A 67 1.47 -8.94 -1.38
N PRO A 68 0.60 -9.18 -2.38
CA PRO A 68 -0.47 -8.25 -2.74
C PRO A 68 -1.71 -8.38 -1.83
N SER A 69 -1.76 -9.37 -0.93
CA SER A 69 -2.93 -9.62 -0.05
C SER A 69 -3.37 -8.38 0.73
N GLY A 70 -2.42 -7.62 1.28
CA GLY A 70 -2.74 -6.39 1.99
C GLY A 70 -3.32 -5.31 1.06
N LEU A 71 -2.83 -5.23 -0.18
CA LEU A 71 -3.32 -4.23 -1.15
C LEU A 71 -4.79 -4.51 -1.51
N TYR A 72 -5.17 -5.78 -1.63
CA TYR A 72 -6.57 -6.16 -1.88
C TYR A 72 -7.48 -5.80 -0.71
N GLU A 73 -7.08 -6.07 0.54
CA GLU A 73 -7.87 -5.67 1.71
C GLU A 73 -8.03 -4.16 1.82
N VAL A 74 -6.91 -3.42 1.69
CA VAL A 74 -6.92 -1.96 1.77
C VAL A 74 -7.69 -1.36 0.61
N ALA A 75 -7.59 -1.90 -0.60
CA ALA A 75 -8.40 -1.47 -1.74
C ALA A 75 -9.90 -1.71 -1.48
N ALA A 76 -10.30 -2.89 -0.98
CA ALA A 76 -11.70 -3.16 -0.65
C ALA A 76 -12.26 -2.22 0.43
N ARG A 77 -11.46 -1.90 1.46
CA ARG A 77 -11.79 -0.87 2.45
C ARG A 77 -11.91 0.51 1.81
N THR A 78 -10.94 0.89 0.98
CA THR A 78 -10.92 2.15 0.23
C THR A 78 -12.19 2.31 -0.59
N LEU A 79 -12.63 1.25 -1.27
CA LEU A 79 -13.86 1.21 -2.06
C LEU A 79 -15.07 1.53 -1.18
N THR A 80 -15.19 0.86 -0.04
CA THR A 80 -16.30 1.05 0.92
C THR A 80 -16.33 2.50 1.43
N ILE A 81 -15.17 3.05 1.78
CA ILE A 81 -15.05 4.45 2.24
C ILE A 81 -15.36 5.41 1.10
N PHE A 82 -14.91 5.14 -0.13
CA PHE A 82 -15.23 5.95 -1.30
C PHE A 82 -16.74 5.95 -1.60
N GLN A 83 -17.44 4.83 -1.45
CA GLN A 83 -18.89 4.80 -1.59
C GLN A 83 -19.59 5.60 -0.48
N ALA A 84 -19.10 5.52 0.76
CA ALA A 84 -19.61 6.29 1.88
C ALA A 84 -19.38 7.81 1.70
N GLU A 85 -18.17 8.21 1.31
CA GLU A 85 -17.79 9.59 0.98
C GLU A 85 -18.57 10.12 -0.23
N LYS A 86 -18.78 9.28 -1.26
CA LYS A 86 -19.65 9.62 -2.39
C LYS A 86 -21.08 9.91 -1.94
N SER A 87 -21.60 9.15 -0.97
CA SER A 87 -22.92 9.37 -0.38
C SER A 87 -22.99 10.65 0.46
N LYS A 88 -21.87 11.00 1.12
CA LYS A 88 -21.69 12.30 1.79
C LYS A 88 -21.46 13.48 0.83
N LYS A 89 -21.56 13.25 -0.49
CA LYS A 89 -21.34 14.26 -1.53
C LYS A 89 -19.92 14.84 -1.52
N THR A 90 -18.92 14.07 -1.09
CA THR A 90 -17.54 14.53 -1.11
C THR A 90 -17.10 14.84 -2.54
N LYS A 91 -16.80 16.11 -2.79
CA LYS A 91 -16.61 16.69 -4.11
C LYS A 91 -15.26 16.28 -4.70
N GLY A 92 -15.16 15.02 -5.15
CA GLY A 92 -13.96 14.51 -5.83
C GLY A 92 -13.91 12.99 -5.97
N VAL A 93 -14.73 12.25 -5.23
CA VAL A 93 -14.87 10.80 -5.41
C VAL A 93 -15.86 10.54 -6.55
N THR A 94 -15.35 10.27 -7.75
CA THR A 94 -16.17 9.99 -8.93
C THR A 94 -16.56 8.51 -8.99
N ALA A 95 -17.74 8.20 -9.55
CA ALA A 95 -18.17 6.81 -9.72
C ALA A 95 -17.14 6.00 -10.54
N LYS A 96 -16.48 6.65 -11.50
CA LYS A 96 -15.44 6.05 -12.33
C LYS A 96 -14.24 5.54 -11.52
N MET A 97 -13.82 6.24 -10.47
CA MET A 97 -12.73 5.75 -9.60
C MET A 97 -13.15 4.54 -8.77
N ILE A 98 -14.39 4.50 -8.29
CA ILE A 98 -14.92 3.35 -7.57
C ILE A 98 -14.96 2.14 -8.50
N THR A 99 -15.48 2.31 -9.72
CA THR A 99 -15.55 1.22 -10.71
C THR A 99 -14.16 0.76 -11.17
N ASP A 100 -13.20 1.66 -11.33
CA ASP A 100 -11.83 1.31 -11.69
C ASP A 100 -11.14 0.49 -10.60
N LEU A 101 -11.28 0.92 -9.34
CA LEU A 101 -10.74 0.22 -8.18
C LEU A 101 -11.44 -1.12 -7.95
N GLU A 102 -12.76 -1.20 -8.14
CA GLU A 102 -13.53 -2.45 -8.12
C GLU A 102 -13.09 -3.41 -9.23
N GLY A 103 -12.86 -2.90 -10.44
CA GLY A 103 -12.32 -3.68 -11.56
C GLY A 103 -10.90 -4.20 -11.31
N ALA A 104 -10.08 -3.42 -10.62
CA ALA A 104 -8.74 -3.83 -10.21
C ALA A 104 -8.78 -4.95 -9.14
N LEU A 105 -9.73 -4.89 -8.20
CA LEU A 105 -9.99 -5.98 -7.23
C LEU A 105 -10.47 -7.26 -7.92
N ASN A 106 -11.35 -7.14 -8.92
CA ASN A 106 -11.99 -8.27 -9.59
C ASN A 106 -11.10 -8.98 -10.64
N THR A 107 -10.00 -8.35 -11.06
CA THR A 107 -8.98 -8.94 -11.97
C THR A 107 -8.15 -10.07 -11.32
N SER A 108 -8.33 -10.32 -10.03
CA SER A 108 -7.54 -11.25 -9.22
C SER A 108 -8.17 -12.64 -9.05
N ALA A 109 -9.40 -12.82 -9.57
CA ALA A 109 -10.17 -14.05 -9.49
C ALA A 109 -10.07 -14.86 -10.80
#